data_AF-A0A949P699-F1
#
_entry.id   AF-A0A949P699-F1
#
_cell.length_a   1.000
_cell.length_b   1.000
_cell.length_c   1.000
_cell.angle_alpha   90.00
_cell.angle_beta   90.00
_cell.angle_gamma   90.00
#
_symmetry.space_group_name_H-M   'P 1'
#
loop_
_entity.id
_entity.type
_entity.pdbx_description
1 polymer ?
#
loop_
_entity_poly.entity_id
_entity_poly.type
_entity_poly.pdbx_seq_one_letter_code
_entity_poly.pdbx_strand_id
1 'polypeptide(L)'
;MNKQYFLTIFVLIALLYTPPNAFAVEMKQLFNVSVGVSTQQQSEREQAMKTGFSQVLVRVSGSASVANEPSMYDALQNAQRYVLGFSYGKYEK
;
A
#
# COMPACT_ATOMS: atom_id res chain seq x y z
N MET A 1 50.89 -0.39 -24.34
CA MET A 1 49.69 -0.18 -23.50
C MET A 1 49.48 -1.46 -22.68
N ASN A 2 49.68 -1.41 -21.37
CA ASN A 2 49.84 -2.64 -20.57
C ASN A 2 48.48 -3.32 -20.38
N LYS A 3 48.41 -4.60 -20.76
CA LYS A 3 47.19 -5.44 -20.75
C LYS A 3 46.45 -5.43 -19.40
N GLN A 4 47.17 -5.19 -18.30
CA GLN A 4 46.60 -5.05 -16.97
C GLN A 4 45.69 -3.83 -16.80
N TYR A 5 46.08 -2.64 -17.29
CA TYR A 5 45.23 -1.45 -17.19
C TYR A 5 43.96 -1.57 -18.04
N PHE A 6 44.07 -2.23 -19.19
CA PHE A 6 42.91 -2.49 -20.06
C PHE A 6 41.90 -3.40 -19.37
N LEU A 7 42.36 -4.43 -18.67
CA LEU A 7 41.52 -5.32 -17.87
C LEU A 7 40.84 -4.55 -16.71
N THR A 8 41.59 -3.73 -15.97
CA THR A 8 41.04 -2.95 -14.86
C THR A 8 39.98 -1.95 -15.32
N ILE A 9 40.23 -1.26 -16.43
CA ILE A 9 39.26 -0.33 -17.04
C ILE A 9 38.02 -1.08 -17.50
N PHE A 10 38.19 -2.24 -18.14
CA PHE A 10 37.07 -3.08 -18.58
C PHE A 10 36.18 -3.54 -17.41
N VAL A 11 36.79 -3.96 -16.29
CA VAL A 11 36.06 -4.37 -15.08
C VAL A 11 35.32 -3.20 -14.44
N LEU A 12 35.94 -2.02 -14.35
CA LEU A 12 35.29 -0.82 -13.81
C LEU A 12 34.10 -0.39 -14.65
N ILE A 13 34.23 -0.46 -15.99
CA ILE A 13 33.15 -0.17 -16.92
C ILE A 13 32.02 -1.20 -16.74
N ALA A 14 32.33 -2.49 -16.66
CA ALA A 14 31.32 -3.53 -16.44
C ALA A 14 30.53 -3.33 -15.13
N LEU A 15 31.18 -2.87 -14.06
CA LEU A 15 30.54 -2.61 -12.78
C LEU A 15 29.59 -1.39 -12.81
N LEU A 16 29.86 -0.40 -13.66
CA LEU A 16 28.97 0.74 -13.88
C LEU A 16 27.72 0.35 -14.69
N TYR A 17 27.80 -0.70 -15.51
CA TYR A 17 26.69 -1.20 -16.33
C TYR A 17 25.79 -2.22 -15.63
N THR A 18 26.04 -2.55 -14.36
CA THR A 18 25.13 -3.35 -13.54
C THR A 18 24.26 -2.42 -12.69
N PRO A 19 23.12 -1.90 -13.19
CA PRO A 19 22.22 -1.14 -12.34
C PRO A 19 21.71 -2.05 -11.22
N PRO A 20 21.65 -1.57 -9.96
CA PRO A 20 20.88 -2.27 -8.94
C PRO A 20 19.43 -2.34 -9.42
N ASN A 21 18.79 -3.48 -9.22
CA ASN A 21 17.37 -3.68 -9.49
C ASN A 21 16.53 -2.82 -8.52
N ALA A 22 16.49 -1.51 -8.75
CA ALA A 22 15.66 -0.56 -8.04
C ALA A 22 14.25 -0.63 -8.62
N PHE A 23 13.51 -1.67 -8.23
CA PHE A 23 12.09 -1.74 -8.53
C PHE A 23 11.38 -0.72 -7.64
N ALA A 24 10.86 0.35 -8.26
CA ALA A 24 9.81 1.15 -7.66
C ALA A 24 8.55 0.29 -7.59
N VAL A 25 8.47 -0.57 -6.58
CA VAL A 25 7.29 -1.40 -6.32
C VAL A 25 6.18 -0.45 -5.92
N GLU A 26 5.19 -0.27 -6.81
CA GLU A 26 4.00 0.49 -6.50
C GLU A 26 3.31 -0.17 -5.31
N MET A 27 3.30 0.50 -4.15
CA MET A 27 2.64 0.00 -2.95
C MET A 27 1.12 0.13 -3.09
N LYS A 28 0.53 -0.55 -4.09
CA LYS A 28 -0.93 -0.66 -4.29
C LYS A 28 -1.65 -1.15 -3.03
N GLN A 29 -0.93 -1.83 -2.15
CA GLN A 29 -1.44 -2.38 -0.89
C GLN A 29 -1.69 -1.30 0.19
N LEU A 30 -1.21 -0.06 0.04
CA LEU A 30 -1.44 0.97 1.06
C LEU A 30 -2.90 1.42 1.14
N PHE A 31 -3.57 1.53 -0.01
CA PHE A 31 -4.93 2.07 -0.12
C PHE A 31 -6.02 1.00 -0.32
N ASN A 32 -5.63 -0.25 -0.56
CA ASN A 32 -6.55 -1.38 -0.75
C ASN A 32 -6.60 -2.26 0.49
N VAL A 33 -7.81 -2.63 0.92
CA VAL A 33 -8.06 -3.44 2.11
C VAL A 33 -9.15 -4.46 1.82
N SER A 34 -9.02 -5.65 2.40
CA SER A 34 -10.06 -6.68 2.38
C SER A 34 -10.66 -6.79 3.77
N VAL A 35 -11.98 -6.58 3.86
CA VAL A 35 -12.73 -6.69 5.12
C VAL A 35 -13.72 -7.83 4.98
N GLY A 36 -13.67 -8.77 5.91
CA GLY A 36 -14.62 -9.88 5.94
C GLY A 36 -16.03 -9.38 6.25
N VAL A 37 -17.00 -9.81 5.47
CA VAL A 37 -18.43 -9.55 5.68
C VAL A 37 -19.19 -10.86 5.59
N SER A 38 -20.23 -10.98 6.40
CA SER A 38 -21.15 -12.12 6.46
C SER A 38 -22.27 -11.99 5.43
N THR A 39 -22.67 -10.76 5.09
CA THR A 39 -23.70 -10.46 4.10
C THR A 39 -23.30 -9.26 3.21
N GLN A 40 -24.05 -9.04 2.13
CA GLN A 40 -23.88 -7.89 1.24
C GLN A 40 -24.90 -6.77 1.53
N GLN A 41 -25.50 -6.77 2.72
CA GLN A 41 -26.46 -5.75 3.12
C GLN A 41 -25.81 -4.38 3.27
N GLN A 42 -26.61 -3.31 3.14
CA GLN A 42 -26.10 -1.94 3.18
C GLN A 42 -25.43 -1.60 4.52
N SER A 43 -26.04 -1.94 5.65
CA SER A 43 -25.49 -1.67 6.99
C SER A 43 -24.13 -2.34 7.22
N GLU A 44 -23.99 -3.59 6.79
CA GLU A 44 -22.74 -4.33 6.92
C GLU A 44 -21.66 -3.77 5.99
N ARG A 45 -22.04 -3.35 4.78
CA ARG A 45 -21.15 -2.66 3.85
C ARG A 45 -20.65 -1.33 4.42
N GLU A 46 -21.51 -0.52 5.02
CA GLU A 46 -21.14 0.75 5.66
C GLU A 46 -20.15 0.52 6.82
N GLN A 47 -20.40 -0.50 7.64
CA GLN A 47 -19.48 -0.91 8.70
C GLN A 47 -18.15 -1.41 8.15
N ALA A 48 -18.17 -2.17 7.05
CA ALA A 48 -16.97 -2.64 6.38
C ALA A 48 -16.15 -1.50 5.78
N MET A 49 -16.81 -0.49 5.20
CA MET A 49 -16.16 0.73 4.69
C MET A 49 -15.49 1.52 5.82
N LYS A 50 -16.16 1.68 6.97
CA LYS A 50 -15.57 2.33 8.16
C LYS A 50 -14.33 1.58 8.66
N THR A 51 -14.44 0.26 8.76
CA THR A 51 -13.34 -0.62 9.17
C THR A 51 -12.17 -0.52 8.19
N GLY A 52 -12.45 -0.62 6.89
CA GLY A 52 -11.44 -0.56 5.84
C GLY A 52 -10.74 0.80 5.77
N PHE A 53 -11.50 1.89 5.86
CA PHE A 53 -10.94 3.23 5.85
C PHE A 53 -10.01 3.47 7.04
N SER A 54 -10.39 3.02 8.24
CA SER A 54 -9.52 3.04 9.42
C SER A 54 -8.20 2.29 9.19
N GLN A 55 -8.24 1.10 8.58
CA GLN A 55 -7.03 0.35 8.24
C GLN A 55 -6.13 1.09 7.24
N VAL A 56 -6.71 1.75 6.23
CA VAL A 56 -5.96 2.58 5.28
C VAL A 56 -5.28 3.76 6.00
N LEU A 57 -5.99 4.44 6.90
CA LEU A 57 -5.41 5.54 7.68
C LEU A 57 -4.20 5.08 8.51
N VAL A 58 -4.29 3.92 9.15
CA VAL A 58 -3.16 3.34 9.89
C VAL A 58 -1.98 3.02 8.95
N ARG A 59 -2.23 2.42 7.79
CA ARG A 59 -1.17 2.07 6.82
C ARG A 59 -0.47 3.31 6.25
N VAL A 60 -1.22 4.36 5.95
CA VAL A 60 -0.68 5.58 5.34
C VAL A 60 0.01 6.47 6.37
N SER A 61 -0.53 6.56 7.59
CA SER A 61 0.07 7.38 8.66
C SER A 61 1.19 6.67 9.41
N GLY A 62 1.22 5.34 9.39
CA GLY A 62 2.11 4.53 10.23
C GLY A 62 1.72 4.55 11.72
N SER A 63 0.58 5.14 12.10
CA SER A 63 0.13 5.23 13.48
C SER A 63 -1.18 4.49 13.72
N ALA A 64 -1.18 3.56 14.67
CA ALA A 64 -2.39 2.88 15.12
C ALA A 64 -3.37 3.81 15.86
N SER A 65 -2.88 4.92 16.43
CA SER A 65 -3.71 5.87 17.18
C SER A 65 -4.51 6.82 16.27
N VAL A 66 -4.20 6.87 14.97
CA VAL A 66 -4.82 7.81 14.03
C VAL A 66 -6.36 7.70 14.01
N ALA A 67 -6.89 6.48 14.20
CA ALA A 67 -8.33 6.25 14.22
C ALA A 67 -9.03 6.80 15.48
N ASN A 68 -8.27 7.16 16.51
CA ASN A 68 -8.78 7.70 17.78
C ASN A 68 -8.59 9.21 17.87
N GLU A 69 -7.91 9.84 16.91
CA GLU A 69 -7.73 11.29 16.89
C GLU A 69 -9.09 11.99 16.73
N PRO A 70 -9.44 12.98 17.57
CA PRO A 70 -10.73 13.65 17.50
C PRO A 70 -11.03 14.22 16.11
N SER A 71 -10.01 14.70 15.40
CA SER A 71 -10.14 15.23 14.04
C SER A 71 -10.59 14.19 13.01
N MET A 72 -10.39 12.89 13.28
CA MET A 72 -10.75 11.81 12.37
C MET A 72 -12.18 11.29 12.58
N TYR A 73 -12.88 11.69 13.65
CA TYR A 73 -14.20 11.17 13.99
C TYR A 73 -15.21 11.35 12.85
N ASP A 74 -15.33 12.57 12.30
CA ASP A 74 -16.27 12.87 11.22
C ASP A 74 -15.93 12.12 9.93
N ALA A 75 -14.63 12.00 9.62
CA ALA A 75 -14.16 11.27 8.45
C ALA A 75 -14.47 9.77 8.57
N LEU A 76 -14.27 9.18 9.75
CA LEU A 76 -14.58 7.78 10.04
C LEU A 76 -16.09 7.51 10.06
N GLN A 77 -16.90 8.44 10.54
CA GLN A 77 -18.37 8.33 10.49
C GLN A 77 -18.90 8.41 9.05
N ASN A 78 -18.21 9.16 8.18
CA ASN A 78 -18.57 9.33 6.78
C ASN A 78 -17.62 8.56 5.84
N ALA A 79 -17.08 7.43 6.28
CA ALA A 79 -16.03 6.69 5.58
C ALA A 79 -16.36 6.38 4.11
N GLN A 80 -17.64 6.15 3.80
CA GLN A 80 -18.12 5.92 2.43
C GLN A 80 -17.71 7.03 1.45
N ARG A 81 -17.59 8.29 1.89
CA ARG A 81 -17.16 9.42 1.05
C ARG A 81 -15.71 9.32 0.59
N TYR A 82 -14.90 8.54 1.30
CA TYR A 82 -13.47 8.36 1.03
C TYR A 82 -13.18 7.04 0.31
N VAL A 83 -14.18 6.18 0.10
CA VAL A 83 -14.05 4.93 -0.62
C VAL A 83 -14.35 5.16 -2.10
N LEU A 84 -13.33 4.99 -2.95
CA LEU A 84 -13.46 5.19 -4.41
C LEU A 84 -14.24 4.05 -5.10
N GLY A 85 -14.18 2.85 -4.53
CA GLY A 85 -14.85 1.67 -5.07
C GLY A 85 -14.67 0.46 -4.15
N PHE A 86 -15.55 -0.52 -4.32
CA PHE A 86 -15.46 -1.80 -3.63
C PHE A 86 -15.97 -2.91 -4.55
N SER A 87 -15.53 -4.12 -4.30
CA SER A 87 -16.05 -5.33 -4.92
C SER A 87 -16.18 -6.42 -3.87
N TYR A 88 -17.09 -7.37 -4.11
CA TYR A 88 -17.16 -8.58 -3.32
C TYR A 88 -16.27 -9.64 -3.95
N GLY A 89 -15.38 -10.21 -3.13
CA GLY A 89 -14.52 -11.32 -3.51
C GLY A 89 -14.70 -12.48 -2.52
N LYS A 90 -14.32 -13.68 -2.95
CA LYS A 90 -14.07 -14.76 -1.99
C LYS A 90 -12.77 -14.45 -1.26
N TYR A 91 -12.78 -14.70 0.05
CA TYR A 91 -11.57 -14.56 0.86
C TYR A 91 -10.58 -15.67 0.46
N GLU A 92 -9.55 -15.34 -0.33
CA GLU A 92 -8.40 -16.22 -0.54
C GLU A 92 -7.38 -15.98 0.58
N LYS A 93 -6.95 -17.06 1.22
CA LYS A 93 -5.97 -17.05 2.32
C LYS A 93 -4.55 -16.85 1.81
#